data_AF-A0A2V7FLH1-F1
#
_entry.id   AF-A0A2V7FLH1-F1
#
_cell.length_a   1.000
_cell.length_b   1.000
_cell.length_c   1.000
_cell.angle_alpha   90.00
_cell.angle_beta   90.00
_cell.angle_gamma   90.00
#
_symmetry.space_group_name_H-M   'P 1'
#
loop_
_entity.id
_entity.type
_entity.pdbx_description
1 polymer ?
#
loop_
_entity_poly.entity_id
_entity_poly.type
_entity_poly.pdbx_seq_one_letter_code
_entity_poly.pdbx_strand_id
1 'polypeptide(L)'
;AGVFDVLDLQNGLKAFLGTATIVAGDYEQLRLIVTGATITLKTGFTFSDGTSTHDLKVPSGQQTGIKVNFGGPVHIAPPTTTLTIDFPVDQNFVLTGGTSSPSGVLFTPTLHGTVTQ
;
A
#
# COMPACT_ATOMS: atom_id res chain seq x y z
N ALA A 1 8.82 -9.75 6.24
CA ALA A 1 8.38 -8.61 5.42
C ALA A 1 8.95 -8.79 4.03
N GLY A 2 8.15 -8.59 2.98
CA GLY A 2 8.57 -8.71 1.59
C GLY A 2 8.46 -7.36 0.87
N VAL A 3 9.17 -7.23 -0.25
CA VAL A 3 8.99 -6.15 -1.22
C VAL A 3 8.06 -6.67 -2.31
N PHE A 4 7.03 -5.89 -2.66
CA PHE A 4 6.04 -6.28 -3.66
C PHE A 4 5.97 -5.21 -4.75
N ASP A 5 6.01 -5.63 -6.01
CA ASP A 5 5.57 -4.77 -7.10
C ASP A 5 4.04 -4.84 -7.16
N VAL A 6 3.40 -3.72 -6.81
CA VAL A 6 1.94 -3.62 -6.77
C VAL A 6 1.31 -3.59 -8.17
N LEU A 7 2.10 -3.30 -9.22
CA LEU A 7 1.63 -3.39 -10.60
C LEU A 7 1.49 -4.84 -11.07
N ASP A 8 2.21 -5.78 -10.46
CA ASP A 8 2.07 -7.21 -10.74
C ASP A 8 0.85 -7.84 -10.03
N LEU A 9 0.24 -7.11 -9.09
CA LEU A 9 -0.89 -7.59 -8.24
C LEU A 9 -2.24 -7.02 -8.69
N GLN A 10 -2.41 -6.84 -10.00
CA GLN A 10 -3.65 -6.36 -10.61
C GLN A 10 -4.54 -7.52 -11.06
N ASN A 11 -5.81 -7.22 -11.38
CA ASN A 11 -6.77 -8.18 -11.94
C ASN A 11 -7.01 -9.44 -11.07
N GLY A 12 -7.04 -9.26 -9.75
CA GLY A 12 -7.31 -10.34 -8.80
C GLY A 12 -6.10 -11.17 -8.41
N LEU A 13 -4.91 -10.85 -8.93
CA LEU A 13 -3.65 -11.42 -8.43
C LEU A 13 -3.39 -10.91 -7.01
N LYS A 14 -2.95 -11.82 -6.14
CA LYS A 14 -2.71 -11.53 -4.72
C LYS A 14 -1.33 -12.02 -4.31
N ALA A 15 -0.72 -11.29 -3.39
CA ALA A 15 0.48 -11.74 -2.70
C ALA A 15 0.17 -12.03 -1.23
N PHE A 16 0.83 -13.04 -0.68
CA PHE A 16 0.72 -13.37 0.73
C PHE A 16 1.55 -12.39 1.57
N LEU A 17 0.89 -11.61 2.43
CA LEU A 17 1.57 -10.67 3.33
C LEU A 17 2.09 -11.34 4.60
N GLY A 18 1.41 -12.37 5.09
CA GLY A 18 1.74 -13.05 6.33
C GLY A 18 0.51 -13.61 7.06
N THR A 19 0.77 -14.29 8.17
CA THR A 19 -0.23 -14.76 9.13
C THR A 19 0.20 -14.40 10.54
N ALA A 20 -0.77 -14.24 11.43
CA ALA A 20 -0.54 -14.01 12.84
C ALA A 20 -1.66 -14.67 13.66
N THR A 21 -1.30 -15.21 14.83
CA THR A 21 -2.28 -15.69 15.80
C THR A 21 -2.62 -14.54 16.75
N ILE A 22 -3.90 -14.18 16.79
CA ILE A 22 -4.46 -13.15 17.66
C ILE A 22 -5.70 -13.68 18.37
N VAL A 23 -6.12 -13.02 19.44
CA VAL A 23 -7.31 -13.42 20.20
C VAL A 23 -8.56 -13.18 19.35
N ALA A 24 -9.52 -14.10 19.42
CA ALA A 24 -10.82 -13.92 18.76
C ALA A 24 -11.58 -12.72 19.34
N GLY A 25 -12.33 -12.02 18.49
CA GLY A 25 -13.07 -10.81 18.86
C GLY A 25 -13.12 -9.78 17.74
N ASP A 26 -13.65 -8.60 18.06
CA ASP A 26 -13.83 -7.50 17.11
C ASP A 26 -12.65 -6.51 17.19
N TYR A 27 -12.10 -6.19 16.02
CA TYR A 27 -11.00 -5.25 15.87
C TYR A 27 -11.43 -4.05 15.05
N GLU A 28 -11.30 -2.86 15.63
CA GLU A 28 -11.70 -1.61 14.98
C GLU A 28 -10.68 -1.10 13.94
N GLN A 29 -9.45 -1.60 13.99
CA GLN A 29 -8.39 -1.07 13.15
C GLN A 29 -7.33 -2.10 12.76
N LEU A 30 -6.97 -2.05 11.47
CA LEU A 30 -5.73 -2.59 10.94
C LEU A 30 -4.93 -1.45 10.29
N ARG A 31 -3.60 -1.47 10.48
CA ARG A 31 -2.67 -0.51 9.87
C ARG A 31 -1.51 -1.26 9.24
N LEU A 32 -1.13 -0.86 8.02
CA LEU A 32 0.08 -1.36 7.37
C LEU A 32 1.23 -0.39 7.58
N ILE A 33 2.31 -0.87 8.20
CA ILE A 33 3.55 -0.12 8.34
C ILE A 33 4.36 -0.29 7.04
N VAL A 34 4.62 0.82 6.35
CA VAL A 34 5.43 0.82 5.13
C VAL A 34 6.82 1.34 5.49
N THR A 35 7.81 0.44 5.51
CA THR A 35 9.20 0.78 5.88
C THR A 35 9.98 1.41 4.74
N GLY A 36 9.55 1.23 3.49
CA GLY A 36 10.14 1.84 2.30
C GLY A 36 9.31 1.53 1.07
N ALA A 37 9.38 2.40 0.07
CA ALA A 37 8.74 2.23 -1.22
C ALA A 37 9.55 2.98 -2.28
N THR A 38 9.55 2.47 -3.50
CA THR A 38 10.17 3.12 -4.66
C THR A 38 9.14 3.26 -5.77
N ILE A 39 9.38 4.20 -6.68
CA ILE A 39 8.58 4.40 -7.87
C ILE A 39 9.49 4.52 -9.08
N THR A 40 9.14 3.82 -10.16
CA THR A 40 9.82 3.88 -11.45
C THR A 40 8.91 4.52 -12.47
N LEU A 41 9.37 5.60 -13.11
CA LEU A 41 8.65 6.25 -14.19
C LEU A 41 8.68 5.38 -15.45
N LYS A 42 7.67 5.54 -16.30
CA LYS A 42 7.61 4.88 -17.60
C LYS A 42 8.84 5.26 -18.44
N THR A 43 9.33 4.34 -19.26
CA THR A 43 10.41 4.58 -20.23
C THR A 43 10.19 5.87 -21.02
N GLY A 44 11.25 6.68 -21.11
CA GLY A 44 11.22 7.99 -21.78
C GLY A 44 10.97 9.17 -20.83
N PHE A 45 10.64 8.92 -19.56
CA PHE A 45 10.53 9.95 -18.52
C PHE A 45 11.64 9.81 -17.49
N THR A 46 12.06 10.95 -16.94
CA THR A 46 13.06 11.01 -15.87
C THR A 46 12.61 11.98 -14.79
N PHE A 47 13.09 11.75 -13.57
CA PHE A 47 13.09 12.76 -12.52
C PHE A 47 14.04 13.90 -12.90
N SER A 48 13.97 15.00 -12.14
CA SER A 48 14.80 16.19 -12.36
C SER A 48 16.31 15.94 -12.26
N ASP A 49 16.73 14.84 -11.62
CA ASP A 49 18.11 14.41 -11.50
C ASP A 49 18.57 13.47 -12.64
N GLY A 50 17.70 13.19 -13.61
CA GLY A 50 17.96 12.31 -14.75
C GLY A 50 17.75 10.82 -14.47
N THR A 51 17.39 10.43 -13.25
CA THR A 51 17.06 9.03 -12.92
C THR A 51 15.64 8.66 -13.35
N SER A 52 15.36 7.36 -13.53
CA SER A 52 14.01 6.86 -13.78
C SER A 52 13.32 6.33 -12.53
N THR A 53 14.05 6.14 -11.43
CA THR A 53 13.55 5.53 -10.19
C THR A 53 13.91 6.39 -9.01
N HIS A 54 12.97 6.59 -8.10
CA HIS A 54 13.16 7.42 -6.91
C HIS A 54 12.42 6.82 -5.72
N ASP A 55 12.80 7.25 -4.51
CA ASP A 55 12.04 6.92 -3.30
C ASP A 55 10.61 7.46 -3.41
N LEU A 56 9.65 6.59 -3.13
CA LEU A 56 8.23 6.94 -3.07
C LEU A 56 7.88 7.32 -1.64
N LYS A 57 7.64 8.60 -1.41
CA LYS A 57 7.28 9.09 -0.09
C LYS A 57 5.83 8.73 0.21
N VAL A 58 5.64 7.91 1.25
CA VAL A 58 4.33 7.55 1.80
C VAL A 58 4.14 8.30 3.13
N PRO A 59 3.39 9.41 3.17
CA PRO A 59 3.19 10.17 4.40
C PRO A 59 2.65 9.28 5.53
N SER A 60 3.24 9.42 6.71
CA SER A 60 2.90 8.63 7.92
C SER A 60 3.08 7.11 7.82
N GLY A 61 3.51 6.57 6.67
CA GLY A 61 3.63 5.13 6.42
C GLY A 61 4.55 4.41 7.41
N GLN A 62 5.69 5.00 7.75
CA GLN A 62 6.62 4.45 8.74
C GLN A 62 6.22 4.72 10.20
N GLN A 63 5.54 5.83 10.47
CA GLN A 63 5.32 6.33 11.84
C GLN A 63 4.05 5.76 12.47
N THR A 64 2.93 5.84 11.75
CA THR A 64 1.61 5.40 12.25
C THR A 64 0.97 4.35 11.35
N GLY A 65 1.62 3.99 10.24
CA GLY A 65 1.04 3.14 9.20
C GLY A 65 -0.11 3.78 8.45
N ILE A 66 -0.45 3.13 7.35
CA ILE A 66 -1.60 3.44 6.51
C ILE A 66 -2.80 2.68 7.07
N LYS A 67 -3.88 3.38 7.40
CA LYS A 67 -5.12 2.76 7.87
C LYS A 67 -5.74 1.94 6.74
N VAL A 68 -6.16 0.71 7.05
CA VAL A 68 -7.00 -0.10 6.17
C VAL A 68 -8.46 0.13 6.55
N ASN A 69 -9.28 0.49 5.57
CA ASN A 69 -10.70 0.76 5.78
C ASN A 69 -11.52 -0.50 5.48
N PHE A 70 -12.31 -0.92 6.46
CA PHE A 70 -13.30 -1.98 6.34
C PHE A 70 -14.71 -1.38 6.43
N GLY A 71 -15.72 -2.16 6.01
CA GLY A 71 -17.13 -1.75 6.12
C GLY A 71 -17.68 -1.73 7.56
N GLY A 72 -16.87 -2.14 8.54
CA GLY A 72 -17.19 -2.22 9.97
C GLY A 72 -16.03 -2.85 10.74
N PRO A 73 -16.23 -3.22 12.02
CA PRO A 73 -15.23 -3.95 12.79
C PRO A 73 -14.84 -5.25 12.10
N VAL A 74 -13.56 -5.61 12.18
CA VAL A 74 -13.06 -6.89 11.69
C VAL A 74 -13.31 -7.95 12.76
N HIS A 75 -14.24 -8.86 12.48
CA HIS A 75 -14.54 -9.98 13.36
C HIS A 75 -13.56 -11.13 13.12
N ILE A 76 -12.72 -11.43 14.11
CA ILE A 76 -11.76 -12.52 14.06
C ILE A 76 -12.34 -13.73 14.81
N ALA A 77 -12.47 -14.85 14.10
CA ALA A 77 -13.03 -16.09 14.63
C ALA A 77 -12.22 -17.33 14.18
N PRO A 78 -12.26 -18.44 14.95
CA PRO A 78 -11.66 -19.70 14.53
C PRO A 78 -12.36 -20.32 13.31
N PRO A 79 -11.69 -21.16 12.51
CA PRO A 79 -10.28 -21.56 12.65
C PRO A 79 -9.30 -20.54 12.06
N THR A 80 -9.69 -19.84 11.00
CA THR A 80 -8.87 -18.83 10.31
C THR A 80 -9.79 -17.74 9.77
N THR A 81 -9.39 -16.48 9.89
CA THR A 81 -10.03 -15.36 9.20
C THR A 81 -9.06 -14.81 8.17
N THR A 82 -9.47 -14.73 6.89
CA THR A 82 -8.62 -14.21 5.80
C THR A 82 -8.99 -12.76 5.51
N LEU A 83 -7.97 -11.91 5.36
CA LEU A 83 -8.12 -10.51 4.98
C LEU A 83 -7.44 -10.28 3.64
N THR A 84 -8.14 -9.66 2.70
CA THR A 84 -7.53 -9.13 1.46
C THR A 84 -7.49 -7.61 1.57
N ILE A 85 -6.35 -7.01 1.24
CA ILE A 85 -6.13 -5.57 1.28
C ILE A 85 -5.87 -5.08 -0.14
N ASP A 86 -6.66 -4.12 -0.59
CA ASP A 86 -6.55 -3.52 -1.89
C ASP A 86 -5.65 -2.28 -1.84
N PHE A 87 -4.67 -2.26 -2.74
CA PHE A 87 -3.78 -1.12 -2.98
C PHE A 87 -4.19 -0.46 -4.31
N PRO A 88 -4.86 0.71 -4.28
CA PRO A 88 -5.22 1.40 -5.51
C PRO A 88 -3.97 2.06 -6.13
N VAL A 89 -3.40 1.43 -7.15
CA VAL A 89 -2.17 1.86 -7.84
C VAL A 89 -2.42 2.88 -8.96
N ASP A 90 -3.68 3.16 -9.27
CA ASP A 90 -4.14 4.13 -10.26
C ASP A 90 -4.51 5.47 -9.64
N GLN A 91 -4.42 5.61 -8.31
CA GLN A 91 -4.92 6.77 -7.57
C GLN A 91 -3.86 7.36 -6.63
N ASN A 92 -4.04 8.63 -6.28
CA ASN A 92 -3.35 9.31 -5.17
C ASN A 92 -1.82 9.39 -5.27
N PHE A 93 -1.29 9.46 -6.50
CA PHE A 93 0.08 9.86 -6.78
C PHE A 93 0.14 11.37 -7.07
N VAL A 94 0.98 12.08 -6.32
CA VAL A 94 1.19 13.52 -6.48
C VAL A 94 2.64 13.76 -6.86
N LEU A 95 2.86 14.17 -8.10
CA LEU A 95 4.17 14.64 -8.54
C LEU A 95 4.53 15.91 -7.77
N THR A 96 5.79 15.99 -7.34
CA THR A 96 6.37 17.17 -6.70
C THR A 96 7.41 17.79 -7.63
N GLY A 97 7.58 19.11 -7.56
CA GLY A 97 8.49 19.84 -8.45
C GLY A 97 7.87 20.17 -9.81
N GLY A 98 8.70 20.19 -10.86
CA GLY A 98 8.28 20.56 -12.22
C GLY A 98 7.41 19.48 -12.88
N THR A 99 6.43 19.90 -13.69
CA THR A 99 5.48 18.98 -14.35
C THR A 99 6.11 18.10 -15.43
N SER A 100 7.17 18.57 -16.09
CA SER A 100 7.91 17.81 -17.11
C SER A 100 9.10 17.02 -16.55
N SER A 101 9.52 17.32 -15.33
CA SER A 101 10.71 16.75 -14.68
C SER A 101 10.48 16.80 -13.17
N PRO A 102 9.65 15.88 -12.62
CA PRO A 102 9.32 15.89 -11.21
C PRO A 102 10.58 15.66 -10.37
N SER A 103 10.63 16.26 -9.19
CA SER A 103 11.70 16.03 -8.20
C SER A 103 11.38 14.89 -7.23
N GLY A 104 10.20 14.29 -7.35
CA GLY A 104 9.75 13.19 -6.50
C GLY A 104 8.24 12.98 -6.58
N VAL A 105 7.74 11.97 -5.86
CA VAL A 105 6.32 11.60 -5.85
C VAL A 105 5.86 11.31 -4.42
N LEU A 106 4.70 11.84 -4.06
CA LEU A 106 3.97 11.43 -2.86
C LEU A 106 2.95 10.37 -3.25
N PHE A 107 2.82 9.34 -2.43
CA PHE A 107 1.76 8.35 -2.53
C PHE A 107 0.88 8.41 -1.28
N THR A 108 -0.40 8.70 -1.48
CA THR A 108 -1.39 8.90 -0.41
C THR A 108 -2.56 7.93 -0.53
N PRO A 109 -2.32 6.61 -0.46
CA PRO A 109 -3.36 5.63 -0.75
C PRO A 109 -4.44 5.61 0.31
N THR A 110 -5.66 5.37 -0.16
CA THR A 110 -6.76 4.91 0.69
C THR A 110 -6.87 3.40 0.55
N LEU A 111 -6.42 2.67 1.57
CA LEU A 111 -6.48 1.21 1.55
C LEU A 111 -7.87 0.73 1.95
N HIS A 112 -8.36 -0.28 1.24
CA HIS A 112 -9.61 -0.97 1.55
C HIS A 112 -9.33 -2.42 1.87
N GLY A 113 -10.06 -2.96 2.83
CA GLY A 113 -9.94 -4.34 3.26
C GLY A 113 -11.26 -5.08 3.09
N THR A 114 -11.17 -6.33 2.65
CA THR A 114 -12.29 -7.28 2.63
C THR A 114 -11.98 -8.46 3.53
N VAL A 115 -13.00 -8.93 4.25
CA VAL A 115 -12.91 -10.07 5.16
C VAL A 115 -13.56 -11.27 4.49
N THR A 116 -12.90 -12.42 4.57
CA THR A 116 -13.43 -13.70 4.09
C THR A 116 -13.15 -14.76 5.17
N GLN A 117 -14.20 -15.45 5.60
CA GLN A 117 -14.11 -16.57 6.55
C GLN A 117 -13.93 -17.89 5.80
#